data_AF-Q0F3P2-F1
#
_entry.id   AF-Q0F3P2-F1
#
_cell.length_a   1.000
_cell.length_b   1.000
_cell.length_c   1.000
_cell.angle_alpha   90.00
_cell.angle_beta   90.00
_cell.angle_gamma   90.00
#
_symmetry.space_group_name_H-M   'P 1'
#
loop_
_entity.id
_entity.type
_entity.pdbx_description
1 polymer ?
#
loop_
_entity_poly.entity_id
_entity_poly.type
_entity_poly.pdbx_seq_one_letter_code
_entity_poly.pdbx_strand_id
1 'polypeptide(L)'
;MKHACQEVSRLASDSLDRPLSLLEKLRFHIHLSVCGNCRNYTENMHLIHKATEMMQQTNYGHIRLSREQQQRLHDILHRETGV
;
A
#
# COMPACT_ATOMS: atom_id res chain seq x y z
N MET A 1 -7.70 21.22 -14.19
CA MET A 1 -6.51 22.11 -14.17
C MET A 1 -5.32 21.35 -13.60
N LYS A 2 -4.20 21.28 -14.33
CA LYS A 2 -3.03 20.45 -13.96
C LYS A 2 -2.45 20.77 -12.57
N HIS A 3 -2.34 22.05 -12.22
CA HIS A 3 -1.80 22.48 -10.91
C HIS A 3 -2.66 22.02 -9.73
N ALA A 4 -3.99 22.07 -9.86
CA ALA A 4 -4.90 21.58 -8.82
C ALA A 4 -4.78 20.06 -8.62
N CYS A 5 -4.56 19.28 -9.70
CA CYS A 5 -4.33 17.84 -9.58
C CYS A 5 -3.04 17.52 -8.83
N GLN A 6 -1.96 18.29 -9.04
CA GLN A 6 -0.70 18.14 -8.31
C GLN A 6 -0.87 18.44 -6.82
N GLU A 7 -1.53 19.55 -6.49
CA GLU A 7 -1.83 19.90 -5.08
C GLU A 7 -2.67 18.82 -4.41
N VAL A 8 -3.71 18.32 -5.09
CA VAL A 8 -4.58 17.27 -4.56
C VAL A 8 -3.86 15.93 -4.42
N SER A 9 -3.00 15.57 -5.37
CA SER A 9 -2.17 14.36 -5.22
C SER A 9 -1.22 14.45 -4.02
N ARG A 10 -0.72 15.66 -3.71
CA ARG A 10 0.08 15.91 -2.52
C ARG A 10 -0.76 15.82 -1.25
N LEU A 11 -1.95 16.43 -1.23
CA LEU A 11 -2.88 16.33 -0.10
C LEU A 11 -3.33 14.88 0.15
N ALA A 12 -3.50 14.07 -0.89
CA ALA A 12 -3.79 12.64 -0.74
C ALA A 12 -2.64 11.91 -0.02
N SER A 13 -1.39 12.17 -0.41
CA SER A 13 -0.22 11.61 0.28
C SER A 13 -0.14 12.11 1.73
N ASP A 14 -0.22 13.42 1.93
CA ASP A 14 -0.18 14.04 3.26
C ASP A 14 -1.26 13.47 4.17
N SER A 15 -2.45 13.14 3.65
CA SER A 15 -3.55 12.58 4.45
C SER A 15 -3.28 11.19 5.03
N LEU A 16 -2.31 10.46 4.47
CA LEU A 16 -1.84 9.18 5.01
C LEU A 16 -0.86 9.38 6.17
N ASP A 17 -0.06 10.44 6.13
CA ASP A 17 0.99 10.70 7.12
C ASP A 17 0.51 11.60 8.27
N ARG A 18 -0.43 12.51 7.98
CA ARG A 18 -0.94 13.49 8.94
C ARG A 18 -2.42 13.80 8.70
N PRO A 19 -3.15 14.25 9.73
CA PRO A 19 -4.46 14.84 9.51
C PRO A 19 -4.34 16.12 8.67
N LEU A 20 -5.18 16.23 7.65
CA LEU A 20 -5.37 17.47 6.91
C LEU A 20 -6.14 18.50 7.75
N SER A 21 -5.77 19.78 7.60
CA SER A 21 -6.54 20.91 8.14
C SER A 21 -7.92 21.02 7.48
N LEU A 22 -8.84 21.75 8.10
CA LEU A 22 -10.21 21.89 7.59
C LEU A 22 -10.26 22.46 6.17
N LEU A 23 -9.41 23.45 5.87
CA LEU A 23 -9.35 24.07 4.56
C LEU A 23 -8.75 23.12 3.50
N GLU A 24 -7.72 22.36 3.87
CA GLU A 24 -7.13 21.33 3.01
C GLU A 24 -8.16 20.24 2.69
N LYS A 25 -8.89 19.74 3.70
CA LYS A 25 -9.96 18.75 3.50
C LYS A 25 -11.03 19.26 2.55
N LEU A 26 -11.49 20.49 2.74
CA LEU A 26 -12.52 21.09 1.87
C LEU A 26 -12.05 21.14 0.41
N ARG A 27 -10.86 21.71 0.16
CA ARG A 27 -10.29 21.79 -1.21
C ARG A 27 -10.09 20.41 -1.83
N PHE A 28 -9.61 19.47 -1.03
CA PHE A 28 -9.39 18.09 -1.43
C PHE A 28 -10.70 17.46 -1.92
N HIS A 29 -11.74 17.45 -1.09
CA HIS A 29 -13.04 16.86 -1.44
C HIS A 29 -13.72 17.53 -2.63
N ILE A 30 -13.62 18.87 -2.75
CA ILE A 30 -14.15 19.60 -3.92
C ILE A 30 -13.46 19.14 -5.21
N HIS A 31 -12.15 18.92 -5.20
CA HIS A 31 -11.46 18.46 -6.41
C HIS A 31 -11.79 17.00 -6.76
N LEU A 32 -11.92 16.13 -5.75
CA LEU A 32 -12.27 14.73 -5.98
C LEU A 32 -13.66 14.55 -6.60
N SER A 33 -14.61 15.46 -6.32
CA SER A 33 -15.95 15.42 -6.92
C SER A 33 -15.95 15.78 -8.41
N VAL A 34 -14.97 16.57 -8.88
CA VAL A 34 -14.89 17.02 -10.29
C VAL A 34 -13.85 16.26 -11.13
N CYS A 35 -12.91 15.56 -10.49
CA CYS A 35 -11.81 14.88 -11.16
C CYS A 35 -11.75 13.38 -10.80
N GLY A 36 -12.28 12.53 -11.68
CA GLY A 36 -12.25 11.08 -11.49
C GLY A 36 -10.84 10.49 -11.40
N ASN A 37 -9.86 11.06 -12.10
CA ASN A 37 -8.48 10.56 -12.06
C ASN A 37 -7.84 10.77 -10.67
N CYS A 38 -8.09 11.93 -10.05
CA CYS A 38 -7.63 12.20 -8.69
C CYS A 38 -8.38 11.34 -7.67
N ARG A 39 -9.67 11.07 -7.87
CA ARG A 39 -10.44 10.14 -7.02
C ARG A 39 -9.84 8.73 -7.04
N ASN A 40 -9.63 8.16 -8.24
CA ASN A 40 -9.04 6.84 -8.40
C ASN A 40 -7.62 6.77 -7.80
N TYR A 41 -6.81 7.82 -7.98
CA TYR A 41 -5.48 7.91 -7.38
C TYR A 41 -5.55 7.84 -5.85
N THR A 42 -6.42 8.64 -5.23
CA THR A 42 -6.62 8.65 -3.77
C THR A 42 -7.11 7.31 -3.25
N GLU A 43 -8.05 6.64 -3.94
CA GLU A 43 -8.53 5.31 -3.58
C GLU A 43 -7.41 4.26 -3.62
N ASN A 44 -6.58 4.28 -4.68
CA ASN A 44 -5.43 3.38 -4.80
C ASN A 44 -4.40 3.59 -3.70
N MET A 45 -4.11 4.84 -3.33
CA MET A 45 -3.19 5.16 -2.23
C MET A 45 -3.69 4.58 -0.91
N HIS A 46 -4.98 4.74 -0.58
CA HIS A 46 -5.57 4.14 0.62
C HIS A 46 -5.53 2.60 0.59
N LEU A 47 -5.78 2.00 -0.57
CA LEU A 47 -5.73 0.54 -0.73
C LEU A 47 -4.32 -0.01 -0.45
N ILE A 48 -3.29 0.62 -1.02
CA ILE A 48 -1.89 0.24 -0.79
C ILE A 48 -1.52 0.43 0.68
N HIS A 49 -1.90 1.55 1.29
CA HIS A 49 -1.63 1.83 2.69
C HIS A 49 -2.25 0.75 3.61
N LYS A 50 -3.54 0.46 3.43
CA LYS A 50 -4.25 -0.58 4.18
C LYS A 50 -3.65 -1.97 3.97
N ALA A 51 -3.27 -2.31 2.75
CA ALA A 51 -2.60 -3.58 2.46
C ALA A 51 -1.26 -3.68 3.21
N THR A 52 -0.49 -2.59 3.23
CA THR A 52 0.80 -2.52 3.93
C THR A 52 0.62 -2.67 5.45
N GLU A 53 -0.34 -1.97 6.04
CA GLU A 53 -0.68 -2.12 7.47
C GLU A 53 -1.08 -3.57 7.80
N MET A 54 -1.91 -4.18 6.95
CA MET A 54 -2.31 -5.57 7.12
C MET A 54 -1.10 -6.51 7.05
N MET A 55 -0.20 -6.33 6.09
CA MET A 55 1.02 -7.13 5.96
C MET A 55 1.90 -7.04 7.23
N GLN A 56 2.03 -5.84 7.80
CA GLN A 56 2.75 -5.63 9.06
C GLN A 56 2.06 -6.34 10.23
N GLN A 57 0.74 -6.22 10.34
CA GLN A 57 -0.05 -6.86 11.40
C GLN A 57 0.00 -8.39 11.32
N THR A 58 -0.02 -8.96 10.12
CA THR A 58 -0.01 -10.43 9.92
C THR A 58 1.40 -11.01 9.87
N ASN A 59 2.44 -10.22 10.13
CA ASN A 59 3.85 -10.63 10.00
C ASN A 59 4.15 -11.26 8.61
N TYR A 60 3.46 -10.76 7.58
CA TYR A 60 3.58 -11.28 6.22
C TYR A 60 5.01 -11.04 5.70
N GLY A 61 5.64 -12.08 5.16
CA GLY A 61 7.04 -12.03 4.68
C GLY A 61 8.11 -12.12 5.78
N HIS A 62 7.73 -12.04 7.06
CA HIS A 62 8.65 -12.22 8.19
C HIS A 62 8.71 -13.67 8.71
N ILE A 63 7.71 -14.51 8.40
CA ILE A 63 7.81 -15.95 8.63
C ILE A 63 8.89 -16.51 7.72
N ARG A 64 10.08 -16.74 8.27
CA ARG A 64 11.19 -17.41 7.60
C ARG A 64 11.41 -18.79 8.20
N LEU A 65 11.61 -19.76 7.32
CA LEU A 65 12.06 -21.09 7.72
C LEU A 65 13.44 -20.96 8.36
N SER A 66 13.68 -21.69 9.45
CA SER A 66 15.04 -21.86 9.95
C SER A 66 15.91 -22.53 8.88
N ARG A 67 17.23 -22.32 8.92
CA ARG A 67 18.15 -22.97 7.97
C ARG A 67 17.95 -24.49 7.95
N GLU A 68 17.69 -25.08 9.12
CA GLU A 68 17.43 -26.51 9.26
C GLU A 68 16.09 -26.93 8.63
N GLN A 69 15.03 -26.13 8.79
CA GLN A 69 13.74 -26.38 8.12
C GLN A 69 13.84 -26.23 6.60
N GLN A 70 14.58 -25.22 6.14
CA GLN A 70 14.85 -25.01 4.71
C GLN A 70 15.66 -26.16 4.12
N GLN A 71 16.70 -26.63 4.82
CA GLN A 71 17.51 -27.77 4.39
C GLN A 71 16.65 -29.04 4.30
N ARG A 72 15.81 -29.32 5.31
CA ARG A 72 14.88 -30.46 5.26
C ARG A 72 13.94 -30.41 4.06
N LEU A 73 13.37 -29.24 3.77
CA LEU A 73 12.49 -29.06 2.60
C LEU A 73 13.25 -29.28 1.29
N HIS A 74 14.47 -28.77 1.18
CA HIS A 74 15.34 -28.98 0.02
C HIS A 74 15.66 -30.46 -0.19
N ASP A 75 16.03 -31.17 0.88
CA ASP A 75 16.38 -32.59 0.82
C ASP A 75 15.16 -33.45 0.41
N ILE A 76 13.96 -33.13 0.91
CA ILE A 76 12.71 -33.82 0.53
C ILE A 76 12.38 -33.56 -0.94
N LEU A 77 12.45 -32.29 -1.39
CA LEU A 77 12.17 -31.94 -2.78
C LEU A 77 13.11 -32.66 -3.76
N HIS A 78 14.42 -32.72 -3.48
CA HIS A 78 15.36 -33.50 -4.30
C HIS A 78 15.01 -34.99 -4.34
N ARG A 79 14.57 -35.55 -3.20
CA ARG A 79 14.21 -36.96 -3.10
C ARG A 79 12.95 -37.32 -3.89
N GLU A 80 11.98 -36.40 -3.97
CA GLU A 80 10.71 -36.61 -4.67
C GLU A 80 10.76 -36.22 -6.16
N THR A 81 11.57 -35.22 -6.54
CA THR A 81 11.64 -34.74 -7.93
C THR A 81 12.72 -35.41 -8.78
N GLY A 82 13.62 -36.21 -8.19
CA GLY A 82 14.51 -37.10 -8.95
C GLY A 82 15.46 -36.40 -9.93
N VAL A 83 15.85 -35.15 -9.63
CA VAL A 83 16.96 -34.43 -10.25
C VAL A 83 18.06 -34.21 -9.23
#